data_AF-A0A847IAY0-F1
#
_entry.id   AF-A0A847IAY0-F1
#
_cell.length_a   1.000
_cell.length_b   1.000
_cell.length_c   1.000
_cell.angle_alpha   90.00
_cell.angle_beta   90.00
_cell.angle_gamma   90.00
#
_symmetry.space_group_name_H-M   'P 1'
#
loop_
_entity.id
_entity.type
_entity.pdbx_description
1 polymer ?
#
loop_
_entity_poly.entity_id
_entity_poly.type
_entity_poly.pdbx_seq_one_letter_code
_entity_poly.pdbx_strand_id
1 'polypeptide(L)'
;MSGGLIRYDFANLGTLSGDLRGQFQRLEELSGQLKRQVTALATHWDSGGAGSYQQAQANWDRIFLDARGRLDALGVGVSKASNHMRETDLRVGKTFST
;
A
#
# COMPACT_ATOMS: atom_id res chain seq x y z
N MET A 1 -6.29 -34.74 4.95
CA MET A 1 -5.01 -34.00 4.81
C MET A 1 -5.27 -32.77 3.98
N SER A 2 -5.44 -31.61 4.62
CA SER A 2 -5.85 -30.35 3.97
C SER A 2 -4.61 -29.56 3.54
N GLY A 3 -3.86 -30.08 2.57
CA GLY A 3 -2.63 -29.48 2.05
C GLY A 3 -2.82 -28.57 0.82
N GLY A 4 -4.04 -28.10 0.56
CA GLY A 4 -4.42 -27.51 -0.74
C GLY A 4 -4.71 -26.01 -0.78
N LEU A 5 -4.77 -25.30 0.36
CA LEU A 5 -5.37 -23.96 0.39
C LEU A 5 -4.37 -22.79 0.26
N ILE A 6 -3.09 -22.98 0.61
CA ILE A 6 -2.16 -21.83 0.71
C ILE A 6 -1.52 -21.47 -0.64
N ARG A 7 -1.55 -22.36 -1.64
CA ARG A 7 -0.86 -22.14 -2.94
C ARG A 7 -1.56 -21.15 -3.87
N TYR A 8 -2.88 -20.96 -3.73
CA TYR A 8 -3.68 -20.17 -4.66
C TYR A 8 -3.69 -18.66 -4.33
N ASP A 9 -3.52 -18.28 -3.07
CA ASP A 9 -3.67 -16.88 -2.67
C ASP A 9 -2.43 -16.00 -2.83
N PHE A 10 -1.20 -16.53 -2.92
CA PHE A 10 -0.01 -15.65 -2.93
C PHE A 10 0.21 -14.87 -4.23
N ALA A 11 -0.05 -15.48 -5.39
CA ALA A 11 0.01 -14.76 -6.66
C ALA A 11 -1.05 -13.65 -6.68
N ASN A 12 -2.24 -13.96 -6.15
CA ASN A 12 -3.32 -13.01 -6.00
C ASN A 12 -2.97 -11.89 -5.01
N LEU A 13 -2.32 -12.21 -3.89
CA LEU A 13 -1.84 -11.24 -2.91
C LEU A 13 -0.73 -10.33 -3.48
N GLY A 14 0.15 -10.87 -4.33
CA GLY A 14 1.14 -10.09 -5.06
C GLY A 14 0.49 -9.09 -6.01
N THR A 15 -0.48 -9.54 -6.80
CA THR A 15 -1.29 -8.69 -7.69
C THR A 15 -2.05 -7.63 -6.89
N LEU A 16 -2.79 -8.03 -5.85
CA LEU A 16 -3.54 -7.12 -4.99
C LEU A 16 -2.63 -6.08 -4.32
N SER A 17 -1.43 -6.47 -3.88
CA SER A 17 -0.46 -5.53 -3.30
C SER A 17 0.04 -4.52 -4.34
N GLY A 18 0.29 -4.98 -5.57
CA GLY A 18 0.67 -4.13 -6.70
C GLY A 18 -0.44 -3.16 -7.09
N ASP A 19 -1.67 -3.64 -7.22
CA ASP A 19 -2.85 -2.84 -7.53
C ASP A 19 -3.09 -1.77 -6.45
N LEU A 20 -2.96 -2.17 -5.19
CA LEU A 20 -3.15 -1.28 -4.05
C LEU A 20 -2.05 -0.21 -4.02
N ARG A 21 -0.80 -0.55 -4.33
CA ARG A 21 0.28 0.43 -4.52
C ARG A 21 -0.03 1.40 -5.67
N GLY A 22 -0.57 0.92 -6.78
CA GLY A 22 -1.00 1.77 -7.91
C GLY A 22 -2.14 2.73 -7.54
N GLN A 23 -3.13 2.25 -6.78
CA GLN A 23 -4.21 3.10 -6.25
C GLN A 23 -3.67 4.18 -5.31
N PHE A 24 -2.67 3.86 -4.48
CA PHE A 24 -2.01 4.85 -3.61
C PHE A 24 -1.26 5.91 -4.41
N GLN A 25 -0.54 5.55 -5.47
CA GLN A 25 0.11 6.53 -6.34
C GLN A 25 -0.90 7.48 -6.99
N ARG A 26 -2.03 6.94 -7.46
CA ARG A 26 -3.11 7.77 -8.03
C ARG A 26 -3.74 8.69 -6.98
N LEU A 27 -3.90 8.20 -5.76
CA LEU A 27 -4.40 8.99 -4.63
C LEU A 27 -3.42 10.12 -4.25
N GLU A 28 -2.11 9.87 -4.32
CA GLU A 28 -1.05 10.87 -4.13
C GLU A 28 -1.15 11.98 -5.18
N GLU A 29 -1.30 11.61 -6.45
CA GLU A 29 -1.46 12.57 -7.56
C GLU A 29 -2.71 13.44 -7.39
N LEU A 30 -3.86 12.84 -7.04
CA LEU A 30 -5.11 13.56 -6.80
C LEU A 30 -4.99 14.52 -5.62
N SER A 31 -4.37 14.07 -4.51
CA SER A 31 -4.11 14.94 -3.36
C SER A 31 -3.20 16.11 -3.73
N GLY A 32 -2.14 15.86 -4.51
CA GLY A 32 -1.25 16.91 -5.02
C GLY A 32 -1.97 17.92 -5.93
N GLN A 33 -2.89 17.44 -6.78
CA GLN A 33 -3.73 18.32 -7.60
C GLN A 33 -4.66 19.19 -6.75
N LEU A 34 -5.34 18.59 -5.77
CA LEU A 34 -6.20 19.31 -4.84
C LEU A 34 -5.41 20.38 -4.07
N LYS A 35 -4.24 20.04 -3.55
CA LYS A 35 -3.35 20.96 -2.84
C LYS A 35 -2.95 22.16 -3.68
N ARG A 36 -2.62 21.95 -4.96
CA ARG A 36 -2.30 23.05 -5.90
C ARG A 36 -3.51 23.95 -6.14
N GLN A 37 -4.68 23.38 -6.38
CA GLN A 37 -5.91 24.15 -6.61
C GLN A 37 -6.30 24.96 -5.37
N VAL A 38 -6.24 24.36 -4.18
CA VAL A 38 -6.58 25.07 -2.95
C VAL A 38 -5.52 26.12 -2.61
N THR A 39 -4.24 25.87 -2.88
CA THR A 39 -3.19 26.91 -2.70
C THR A 39 -3.42 28.09 -3.63
N ALA A 40 -3.81 27.84 -4.90
CA ALA A 40 -4.16 28.90 -5.83
C ALA A 40 -5.38 29.70 -5.33
N LEU A 41 -6.41 29.02 -4.80
CA LEU A 41 -7.58 29.67 -4.18
C LEU A 41 -7.24 30.42 -2.90
N ALA A 42 -6.31 29.90 -2.08
CA ALA A 42 -5.89 30.47 -0.81
C ALA A 42 -5.30 31.88 -0.98
N THR A 43 -4.67 32.15 -2.13
CA THR A 43 -4.19 33.49 -2.51
C THR A 43 -5.33 34.52 -2.58
N HIS A 44 -6.56 34.07 -2.83
CA HIS A 44 -7.76 34.91 -2.92
C HIS A 44 -8.72 34.73 -1.73
N TRP A 45 -8.42 33.84 -0.79
CA TRP A 45 -9.28 33.54 0.35
C TRP A 45 -8.88 34.41 1.55
N ASP A 46 -9.72 35.40 1.86
CA ASP A 46 -9.56 36.21 3.06
C ASP A 46 -9.74 35.33 4.33
N SER A 47 -8.91 35.66 5.32
CA SER A 47 -8.62 35.01 6.61
C SER A 47 -9.68 34.05 7.19
N GLY A 48 -9.24 32.80 7.45
CA GLY A 48 -9.94 31.81 8.29
C GLY A 48 -9.96 30.39 7.69
N GLY A 49 -10.49 30.25 6.47
CA GLY A 49 -10.65 28.95 5.79
C GLY A 49 -9.31 28.30 5.40
N ALA A 50 -8.32 29.11 5.02
CA ALA A 50 -7.01 28.62 4.59
C ALA A 50 -6.26 27.85 5.70
N GLY A 51 -6.36 28.28 6.96
CA GLY A 51 -5.71 27.62 8.09
C GLY A 51 -6.32 26.26 8.41
N SER A 52 -7.66 26.16 8.41
CA SER A 52 -8.38 24.90 8.59
C SER A 52 -8.03 23.88 7.50
N TYR A 53 -7.97 24.35 6.25
CA TYR A 53 -7.55 23.51 5.13
C TYR A 53 -6.09 23.04 5.28
N GLN A 54 -5.15 23.93 5.60
CA GLN A 54 -3.74 23.55 5.79
C GLN A 54 -3.58 22.48 6.88
N GLN A 55 -4.35 22.58 7.95
CA GLN A 55 -4.35 21.60 9.03
C GLN A 55 -4.94 20.26 8.60
N ALA A 56 -6.05 20.27 7.85
CA ALA A 56 -6.64 19.07 7.25
C ALA A 56 -5.68 18.41 6.24
N GLN A 57 -5.00 19.20 5.41
CA GLN A 57 -4.00 18.72 4.47
C GLN A 57 -2.81 18.08 5.17
N ALA A 58 -2.27 18.71 6.23
CA ALA A 58 -1.17 18.13 7.00
C ALA A 58 -1.57 16.79 7.66
N ASN A 59 -2.81 16.70 8.18
CA ASN A 59 -3.31 15.45 8.75
C ASN A 59 -3.49 14.36 7.67
N TRP A 60 -4.00 14.74 6.50
CA TRP A 60 -4.08 13.84 5.35
C TRP A 60 -2.69 13.32 4.93
N ASP A 61 -1.72 14.22 4.74
CA ASP A 61 -0.34 13.86 4.36
C ASP A 61 0.27 12.86 5.36
N ARG A 62 0.02 13.05 6.66
CA ARG A 62 0.45 12.12 7.73
C ARG A 62 -0.23 10.76 7.65
N ILE A 63 -1.55 10.71 7.53
CA ILE A 63 -2.31 9.45 7.47
C ILE A 63 -1.94 8.68 6.20
N PHE A 64 -1.75 9.39 5.10
CA PHE A 64 -1.34 8.82 3.82
C PHE A 64 0.04 8.15 3.92
N LEU A 65 1.02 8.82 4.53
CA LEU A 65 2.35 8.23 4.78
C LEU A 65 2.29 6.99 5.67
N ASP A 66 1.49 7.02 6.75
CA ASP A 66 1.31 5.86 7.64
C ASP A 66 0.65 4.68 6.89
N ALA A 67 -0.42 4.95 6.14
CA ALA A 67 -1.09 3.95 5.34
C ALA A 67 -0.16 3.32 4.30
N ARG A 68 0.62 4.15 3.59
CA ARG A 68 1.64 3.68 2.64
C ARG A 68 2.68 2.79 3.33
N GLY A 69 3.17 3.18 4.50
CA GLY A 69 4.14 2.39 5.26
C GLY A 69 3.60 1.02 5.68
N ARG A 70 2.34 0.98 6.15
CA ARG A 70 1.66 -0.28 6.51
C ARG A 70 1.47 -1.20 5.32
N LEU A 71 1.15 -0.65 4.16
CA LEU A 71 0.94 -1.42 2.94
C LEU A 71 2.24 -1.98 2.38
N ASP A 72 3.33 -1.20 2.43
CA ASP A 72 4.65 -1.68 2.05
C ASP A 72 5.10 -2.81 2.99
N ALA A 73 4.87 -2.67 4.31
CA ALA A 73 5.14 -3.72 5.28
C ALA A 73 4.31 -5.00 5.02
N LEU A 74 3.03 -4.84 4.65
CA LEU A 74 2.16 -5.96 4.29
C LEU A 74 2.67 -6.67 3.02
N GLY A 75 3.03 -5.91 1.99
CA GLY A 75 3.60 -6.44 0.75
C GLY A 75 4.91 -7.20 1.00
N VAL A 76 5.79 -6.67 1.84
CA VAL A 76 7.04 -7.34 2.25
C VAL A 76 6.74 -8.62 3.05
N GLY A 77 5.76 -8.59 3.94
CA GLY A 77 5.33 -9.76 4.72
C GLY A 77 4.82 -10.90 3.83
N VAL A 78 3.95 -10.57 2.87
CA VAL A 78 3.43 -11.51 1.86
C VAL A 78 4.57 -12.09 1.02
N SER A 79 5.49 -11.25 0.55
CA SER A 79 6.63 -11.71 -0.26
C SER A 79 7.57 -12.63 0.52
N LYS A 80 7.88 -12.30 1.78
CA LYS A 80 8.68 -13.15 2.67
C LYS A 80 8.01 -14.50 2.94
N ALA A 81 6.70 -14.49 3.22
CA ALA A 81 5.94 -15.72 3.42
C ALA A 81 5.95 -16.61 2.16
N SER A 82 5.76 -16.01 0.98
CA SER A 82 5.82 -16.73 -0.30
C SER A 82 7.19 -17.38 -0.55
N ASN A 83 8.29 -16.65 -0.29
CA ASN A 83 9.64 -17.18 -0.46
C ASN A 83 9.96 -18.31 0.53
N HIS A 84 9.59 -18.14 1.80
CA HIS A 84 9.81 -19.16 2.84
C HIS A 84 9.05 -20.46 2.54
N MET A 85 7.83 -20.35 2.03
CA MET A 85 7.02 -21.51 1.66
C MET A 85 7.56 -22.21 0.42
N ARG A 86 8.01 -21.46 -0.60
CA ARG A 86 8.69 -22.03 -1.78
C ARG A 86 9.95 -22.80 -1.39
N GLU A 87 10.76 -22.26 -0.50
CA GLU A 87 11.95 -22.96 0.02
C GLU A 87 11.59 -24.24 0.78
N THR A 88 10.49 -24.20 1.56
CA THR A 88 9.99 -25.35 2.30
C THR A 88 9.49 -26.45 1.36
N ASP A 89 8.68 -26.10 0.35
CA ASP A 89 8.19 -27.04 -0.67
C ASP A 89 9.35 -27.68 -1.45
N LEU A 90 10.35 -26.90 -1.86
CA LEU A 90 11.54 -27.42 -2.54
C LEU A 90 12.34 -28.39 -1.65
N ARG A 91 12.44 -28.10 -0.36
CA ARG A 91 13.15 -28.96 0.60
C ARG A 91 12.39 -30.26 0.83
N VAL A 92 11.09 -30.19 1.03
CA VAL A 92 10.21 -31.35 1.24
C VAL A 92 10.14 -32.22 -0.02
N GLY A 93 10.01 -31.63 -1.21
CA GLY A 93 10.00 -32.37 -2.47
C GLY A 93 11.29 -33.14 -2.74
N LYS A 94 12.46 -32.61 -2.30
CA LYS A 94 13.72 -33.35 -2.35
C LYS A 94 13.74 -34.57 -1.43
N THR A 95 13.15 -34.46 -0.24
CA THR A 95 13.09 -35.56 0.73
C THR A 95 12.23 -36.73 0.25
N PHE A 96 11.17 -36.47 -0.51
CA PHE A 96 10.30 -37.51 -1.08
C PHE A 96 10.79 -38.10 -2.43
N SER A 97 11.87 -37.57 -2.99
CA SER A 97 12.46 -38.06 -4.25
C SER A 97 13.66 -39.01 -4.03
N THR A 98 13.85 -39.50 -2.80
CA THR A 98 14.86 -40.50 -2.41
C THR A 98 14.16 -41.75 -1.90
#